data_AF-A0A1G9LTI9-F1
#
_entry.id   AF-A0A1G9LTI9-F1
#
_cell.length_a   1.000
_cell.length_b   1.000
_cell.length_c   1.000
_cell.angle_alpha   90.00
_cell.angle_beta   90.00
_cell.angle_gamma   90.00
#
_symmetry.space_group_name_H-M   'P 1'
#
loop_
_entity.id
_entity.type
_entity.pdbx_description
1 polymer ?
#
loop_
_entity_poly.entity_id
_entity_poly.type
_entity_poly.pdbx_seq_one_letter_code
_entity_poly.pdbx_strand_id
1 'polypeptide(L)'
;MQSPKLFLSLALTLFLSFNIAFAQKISPVNGRVIVIDPGHGGSAATDSYRQGPTGEREEWIDLRVGLLLKEILEKKGAKVLMTRSADVTFPLADRSKMAIDNKADFFVSIHHNATADPSVNFPIIYFHGLSSSNKAGVSFGKQLAKNLAKYMYKSKTPASVVSDFTIFSGAGSSVLRGTYGIPGVLVEASFFTNPQEEARLKEKEHNYNEALAFALAIEKFFKGTIPPIRPKIASDFPPQFATLQEAERMSPLAKRWYQDYTEAKGLMKSKDKETLQKAYDLFTQSARSFPDSYVAAKCHKYRAELLHKLGKPDEAVQEEKRVSEFFPGSGPG
;
A
#
# COMPACT_ATOMS: atom_id res chain seq x y z
N MET A 1 -16.76 91.57 -28.97
CA MET A 1 -15.50 91.04 -28.39
C MET A 1 -15.79 90.53 -26.99
N GLN A 2 -15.92 89.21 -26.81
CA GLN A 2 -15.65 88.45 -25.57
C GLN A 2 -16.08 86.98 -25.80
N SER A 3 -15.10 86.11 -26.05
CA SER A 3 -15.08 84.74 -25.51
C SER A 3 -14.25 84.78 -24.20
N PRO A 4 -14.08 83.71 -23.38
CA PRO A 4 -14.59 82.33 -23.42
C PRO A 4 -15.21 81.91 -22.05
N LYS A 5 -15.63 80.66 -21.81
CA LYS A 5 -14.82 79.60 -21.17
C LYS A 5 -15.61 78.29 -21.21
N LEU A 6 -15.16 77.32 -22.01
CA LEU A 6 -15.59 75.93 -21.92
C LEU A 6 -14.61 75.22 -20.96
N PHE A 7 -15.11 74.73 -19.83
CA PHE A 7 -14.32 73.89 -18.92
C PHE A 7 -14.12 72.52 -19.57
N LEU A 8 -12.89 72.22 -19.97
CA LEU A 8 -12.48 70.86 -20.34
C LEU A 8 -11.99 70.19 -19.05
N SER A 9 -12.81 69.32 -18.44
CA SER A 9 -12.34 68.46 -17.36
C SER A 9 -11.54 67.31 -17.97
N LEU A 10 -10.22 67.35 -17.77
CA LEU A 10 -9.34 66.24 -18.10
C LEU A 10 -9.45 65.20 -16.98
N ALA A 11 -10.39 64.27 -17.11
CA ALA A 11 -10.45 63.10 -16.24
C ALA A 11 -9.34 62.12 -16.65
N LEU A 12 -8.18 62.23 -16.00
CA LEU A 12 -7.08 61.28 -16.13
C LEU A 12 -7.43 60.03 -15.32
N THR A 13 -8.10 59.05 -15.94
CA THR A 13 -8.33 57.72 -15.36
C THR A 13 -7.03 56.93 -15.38
N LEU A 14 -6.28 57.00 -14.27
CA LEU A 14 -5.13 56.15 -14.00
C LEU A 14 -5.64 54.70 -13.74
N PHE A 15 -5.72 53.87 -14.78
CA PHE A 15 -5.92 52.43 -14.62
C PHE A 15 -4.63 51.80 -14.08
N LEU A 16 -4.47 51.80 -12.75
CA LEU A 16 -3.46 50.99 -12.08
C LEU A 16 -3.92 49.51 -12.17
N SER A 17 -3.44 48.80 -13.19
CA SER A 17 -3.62 47.35 -13.28
C SER A 17 -2.78 46.68 -12.19
N PHE A 18 -3.43 46.40 -11.05
CA PHE A 18 -2.90 45.52 -10.01
C PHE A 18 -2.74 44.10 -10.60
N ASN A 19 -1.59 43.82 -11.20
CA ASN A 19 -1.15 42.47 -11.46
C ASN A 19 -0.75 41.85 -10.12
N ILE A 20 -1.73 41.38 -9.36
CA ILE A 20 -1.45 40.45 -8.26
C ILE A 20 -1.03 39.14 -8.93
N ALA A 21 0.27 38.98 -9.15
CA ALA A 21 0.85 37.69 -9.46
C ALA A 21 0.59 36.79 -8.26
N PHE A 22 -0.49 36.00 -8.30
CA PHE A 22 -0.65 34.88 -7.40
C PHE A 22 0.52 33.95 -7.64
N ALA A 23 1.53 33.97 -6.76
CA ALA A 23 2.58 32.98 -6.78
C ALA A 23 1.93 31.61 -6.62
N GLN A 24 1.81 30.86 -7.72
CA GLN A 24 1.22 29.54 -7.70
C GLN A 24 2.06 28.69 -6.77
N LYS A 25 1.45 28.20 -5.69
CA LYS A 25 2.15 27.39 -4.70
C LYS A 25 2.68 26.13 -5.40
N ILE A 26 3.99 26.06 -5.56
CA ILE A 26 4.67 24.94 -6.23
C ILE A 26 4.30 23.65 -5.49
N SER A 27 3.87 22.63 -6.22
CA SER A 27 3.49 21.35 -5.61
C SER A 27 4.72 20.69 -4.95
N PRO A 28 4.56 20.00 -3.80
CA PRO A 28 5.66 19.29 -3.14
C PRO A 28 6.37 18.25 -4.01
N VAL A 29 5.72 17.76 -5.08
CA VAL A 29 6.30 16.79 -6.02
C VAL A 29 7.00 17.43 -7.21
N ASN A 30 6.96 18.76 -7.37
CA ASN A 30 7.57 19.45 -8.50
C ASN A 30 9.09 19.17 -8.56
N GLY A 31 9.55 18.67 -9.71
CA GLY A 31 10.95 18.28 -9.95
C GLY A 31 11.37 16.93 -9.35
N ARG A 32 10.51 16.25 -8.59
CA ARG A 32 10.81 14.92 -8.02
C ARG A 32 10.78 13.85 -9.09
N VAL A 33 11.70 12.90 -9.01
CA VAL A 33 11.72 11.70 -9.86
C VAL A 33 10.91 10.61 -9.17
N ILE A 34 9.77 10.25 -9.75
CA ILE A 34 8.88 9.22 -9.21
C ILE A 34 8.84 8.05 -10.19
N VAL A 35 9.19 6.86 -9.72
CA VAL A 35 9.03 5.62 -10.50
C VAL A 35 7.75 4.93 -10.08
N ILE A 36 6.88 4.71 -11.07
CA ILE A 36 5.65 3.95 -10.94
C ILE A 36 5.86 2.60 -11.60
N ASP A 37 5.56 1.53 -10.89
CA ASP A 37 5.68 0.17 -11.36
C ASP A 37 4.30 -0.49 -11.40
N PRO A 38 3.58 -0.43 -12.54
CA PRO A 38 2.40 -1.25 -12.72
C PRO A 38 2.81 -2.73 -12.76
N GLY A 39 2.28 -3.53 -11.84
CA GLY A 39 2.57 -4.95 -11.69
C GLY A 39 2.42 -5.75 -13.00
N HIS A 40 3.16 -6.85 -13.15
CA HIS A 40 2.97 -7.82 -14.23
C HIS A 40 3.10 -7.25 -15.67
N GLY A 41 2.29 -7.71 -16.61
CA GLY A 41 2.21 -7.24 -18.00
C GLY A 41 2.54 -8.33 -19.03
N GLY A 42 1.75 -8.40 -20.11
CA GLY A 42 1.95 -9.35 -21.21
C GLY A 42 1.72 -10.82 -20.83
N SER A 43 1.09 -11.08 -19.68
CA SER A 43 0.93 -12.41 -19.10
C SER A 43 -0.32 -13.16 -19.55
N ALA A 44 -1.26 -12.50 -20.23
CA ALA A 44 -2.57 -13.06 -20.55
C ALA A 44 -2.56 -14.43 -21.25
N ALA A 45 -1.56 -14.69 -22.10
CA ALA A 45 -1.44 -15.96 -22.80
C ALA A 45 -0.84 -17.11 -21.94
N THR A 46 -0.20 -16.79 -20.82
CA THR A 46 0.59 -17.75 -20.01
C THR A 46 0.11 -17.88 -18.56
N ASP A 47 -0.78 -16.98 -18.11
CA ASP A 47 -1.27 -16.93 -16.74
C ASP A 47 -2.79 -16.77 -16.70
N SER A 48 -3.48 -17.82 -16.28
CA SER A 48 -4.93 -17.83 -16.07
C SER A 48 -5.34 -17.47 -14.64
N TYR A 49 -4.40 -17.25 -13.72
CA TYR A 49 -4.69 -17.05 -12.30
C TYR A 49 -4.94 -15.57 -11.94
N ARG A 50 -4.34 -14.63 -12.66
CA ARG A 50 -4.51 -13.17 -12.45
C ARG A 50 -5.74 -12.59 -13.15
N GLN A 51 -6.85 -13.31 -13.09
CA GLN A 51 -8.11 -12.95 -13.73
C GLN A 51 -9.27 -12.99 -12.74
N GLY A 52 -10.05 -11.91 -12.71
CA GLY A 52 -11.27 -11.76 -11.94
C GLY A 52 -12.46 -12.54 -12.54
N PRO A 53 -13.58 -12.62 -11.80
CA PRO A 53 -14.70 -13.49 -12.14
C PRO A 53 -15.38 -13.17 -13.48
N THR A 54 -15.24 -11.96 -14.01
CA THR A 54 -15.80 -11.54 -15.30
C THR A 54 -14.72 -11.25 -16.34
N GLY A 55 -13.50 -11.75 -16.11
CA GLY A 55 -12.42 -11.75 -17.09
C GLY A 55 -11.45 -10.57 -16.99
N GLU A 56 -11.65 -9.64 -16.05
CA GLU A 56 -10.73 -8.52 -15.85
C GLU A 56 -9.38 -9.03 -15.33
N ARG A 57 -8.28 -8.47 -15.81
CA ARG A 57 -6.93 -8.93 -15.42
C ARG A 57 -6.20 -7.92 -14.58
N GLU A 58 -5.43 -8.40 -13.61
CA GLU A 58 -4.63 -7.57 -12.70
C GLU A 58 -3.71 -6.62 -13.49
N GLU A 59 -2.99 -7.14 -14.48
CA GLU A 59 -2.06 -6.33 -15.29
C GLU A 59 -2.73 -5.17 -16.05
N TRP A 60 -4.02 -5.29 -16.37
CA TRP A 60 -4.77 -4.24 -17.04
C TRP A 60 -5.21 -3.16 -16.05
N ILE A 61 -5.67 -3.58 -14.87
CA ILE A 61 -6.08 -2.68 -13.79
C ILE A 61 -4.88 -1.86 -13.34
N ASP A 62 -3.76 -2.50 -13.01
CA ASP A 62 -2.52 -1.85 -12.55
C ASP A 62 -2.03 -0.81 -13.56
N LEU A 63 -2.11 -1.14 -14.86
CA LEU A 63 -1.70 -0.24 -15.93
C LEU A 63 -2.60 0.99 -16.01
N ARG A 64 -3.93 0.81 -15.95
CA ARG A 64 -4.89 1.92 -15.98
C ARG A 64 -4.64 2.90 -14.83
N VAL A 65 -4.50 2.38 -13.62
CA VAL A 65 -4.23 3.21 -12.43
C VAL A 65 -2.86 3.89 -12.55
N GLY A 66 -1.82 3.17 -12.97
CA GLY A 66 -0.48 3.71 -13.16
C GLY A 66 -0.41 4.87 -14.17
N LEU A 67 -1.11 4.73 -15.30
CA LEU A 67 -1.19 5.79 -16.32
C LEU A 67 -1.90 7.04 -15.81
N LEU A 68 -3.00 6.88 -15.07
CA LEU A 68 -3.72 8.00 -14.43
C LEU A 68 -2.86 8.68 -13.36
N LEU A 69 -2.17 7.90 -12.53
CA LEU A 69 -1.27 8.43 -11.50
C LEU A 69 -0.12 9.23 -12.14
N LYS A 70 0.46 8.72 -13.23
CA LYS A 70 1.46 9.45 -14.03
C LYS A 70 0.94 10.81 -14.46
N GLU A 71 -0.24 10.86 -15.09
CA GLU A 71 -0.83 12.10 -15.58
C GLU A 71 -1.05 13.12 -14.46
N ILE A 72 -1.60 12.68 -13.31
CA ILE A 72 -1.85 13.55 -12.15
C ILE A 72 -0.54 14.13 -11.60
N LEU A 73 0.51 13.32 -11.47
CA LEU A 73 1.80 13.74 -10.92
C LEU A 73 2.59 14.64 -11.87
N GLU A 74 2.58 14.37 -13.18
CA GLU A 74 3.23 15.22 -14.19
C GLU A 74 2.58 16.61 -14.28
N LYS A 75 1.24 16.68 -14.18
CA LYS A 75 0.52 17.96 -14.07
C LYS A 75 0.92 18.79 -12.84
N LYS A 76 1.49 18.13 -11.81
CA LYS A 76 2.03 18.75 -10.60
C LYS A 76 3.54 19.00 -10.68
N GLY A 77 4.15 18.76 -11.84
CA GLY A 77 5.55 19.04 -12.12
C GLY A 77 6.52 17.93 -11.75
N ALA A 78 6.05 16.74 -11.35
CA ALA A 78 6.94 15.60 -11.12
C ALA A 78 7.49 15.04 -12.44
N LYS A 79 8.71 14.51 -12.42
CA LYS A 79 9.26 13.66 -13.48
C LYS A 79 8.85 12.22 -13.19
N VAL A 80 7.91 11.69 -13.96
CA VAL A 80 7.40 10.33 -13.75
C VAL A 80 8.01 9.36 -14.77
N LEU A 81 8.53 8.24 -14.26
CA LEU A 81 8.98 7.11 -15.06
C LEU A 81 8.09 5.91 -14.76
N MET A 82 7.74 5.15 -15.79
CA MET A 82 6.94 3.92 -15.63
C MET A 82 7.76 2.71 -16.08
N THR A 83 7.72 1.62 -15.31
CA THR A 83 8.34 0.36 -15.73
C THR A 83 7.67 -0.20 -16.98
N ARG A 84 6.37 0.05 -17.17
CA ARG A 84 5.66 -0.19 -18.42
C ARG A 84 4.55 0.82 -18.62
N SER A 85 4.29 1.19 -19.88
CA SER A 85 3.17 2.06 -20.30
C SER A 85 2.20 1.37 -21.26
N ALA A 86 2.38 0.06 -21.45
CA ALA A 86 1.55 -0.83 -22.25
C ALA A 86 1.44 -2.19 -21.54
N ASP A 87 0.54 -3.05 -22.01
CA ASP A 87 0.41 -4.42 -21.52
C ASP A 87 1.52 -5.32 -22.10
N VAL A 88 2.74 -5.08 -21.64
CA VAL A 88 3.95 -5.80 -22.04
C VAL A 88 4.71 -6.24 -20.81
N THR A 89 5.41 -7.38 -20.93
CA THR A 89 6.27 -7.86 -19.86
C THR A 89 7.47 -6.92 -19.70
N PHE A 90 7.63 -6.43 -18.47
CA PHE A 90 8.86 -5.75 -18.04
C PHE A 90 9.62 -6.64 -17.03
N PRO A 91 10.89 -7.00 -17.29
CA PRO A 91 11.62 -7.95 -16.46
C PRO A 91 11.70 -7.51 -14.99
N LEU A 92 11.49 -8.45 -14.07
CA LEU A 92 11.43 -8.16 -12.63
C LEU A 92 12.71 -7.49 -12.09
N ALA A 93 13.88 -7.91 -12.56
CA ALA A 93 15.16 -7.32 -12.17
C ALA A 93 15.27 -5.84 -12.60
N ASP A 94 14.74 -5.53 -13.79
CA ASP A 94 14.85 -4.20 -14.39
C ASP A 94 13.94 -3.18 -13.69
N ARG A 95 12.85 -3.61 -13.05
CA ARG A 95 11.91 -2.73 -12.34
C ARG A 95 12.62 -1.91 -11.28
N SER A 96 13.38 -2.59 -10.41
CA SER A 96 14.16 -1.92 -9.36
C SER A 96 15.35 -1.15 -9.93
N LYS A 97 15.99 -1.69 -10.97
CA LYS A 97 17.12 -1.05 -11.65
C LYS A 97 16.71 0.31 -12.24
N MET A 98 15.52 0.43 -12.83
CA MET A 98 15.01 1.70 -13.34
C MET A 98 14.99 2.78 -12.27
N ALA A 99 14.58 2.46 -11.03
CA ALA A 99 14.57 3.42 -9.93
C ALA A 99 15.96 3.81 -9.45
N ILE A 100 16.87 2.84 -9.36
CA ILE A 100 18.26 3.08 -8.96
C ILE A 100 18.98 3.96 -10.00
N ASP A 101 18.95 3.55 -11.27
CA ASP A 101 19.68 4.21 -12.35
C ASP A 101 19.21 5.66 -12.56
N ASN A 102 17.92 5.92 -12.34
CA ASN A 102 17.34 7.25 -12.49
C ASN A 102 17.34 8.08 -11.19
N LYS A 103 17.95 7.59 -10.11
CA LYS A 103 18.03 8.26 -8.81
C LYS A 103 16.65 8.70 -8.31
N ALA A 104 15.68 7.79 -8.37
CA ALA A 104 14.31 8.09 -7.99
C ALA A 104 14.23 8.63 -6.56
N ASP A 105 13.44 9.68 -6.35
CA ASP A 105 13.07 10.18 -5.02
C ASP A 105 12.01 9.27 -4.37
N PHE A 106 11.25 8.54 -5.19
CA PHE A 106 10.17 7.68 -4.75
C PHE A 106 9.92 6.50 -5.70
N PHE A 107 9.56 5.34 -5.15
CA PHE A 107 9.15 4.16 -5.89
C PHE A 107 7.78 3.67 -5.40
N VAL A 108 6.86 3.36 -6.31
CA VAL A 108 5.58 2.72 -5.98
C VAL A 108 5.28 1.60 -6.95
N SER A 109 5.02 0.40 -6.42
CA SER A 109 4.54 -0.74 -7.20
C SER A 109 3.05 -0.92 -6.93
N ILE A 110 2.24 -0.90 -8.00
CA ILE A 110 0.77 -0.94 -7.95
C ILE A 110 0.32 -2.33 -8.38
N HIS A 111 -0.50 -2.94 -7.53
CA HIS A 111 -1.06 -4.28 -7.67
C HIS A 111 -2.52 -4.31 -7.18
N HIS A 112 -3.24 -5.33 -7.60
CA HIS A 112 -4.59 -5.66 -7.14
C HIS A 112 -4.63 -7.14 -6.78
N ASN A 113 -5.06 -7.43 -5.55
CA ASN A 113 -4.82 -8.73 -4.97
C ASN A 113 -5.86 -9.77 -5.39
N ALA A 114 -5.54 -11.02 -5.08
CA ALA A 114 -6.41 -12.17 -5.22
C ALA A 114 -6.52 -12.93 -3.91
N THR A 115 -7.70 -13.45 -3.63
CA THR A 115 -7.86 -14.45 -2.56
C THR A 115 -9.03 -15.37 -2.84
N ALA A 116 -8.99 -16.55 -2.21
CA ALA A 116 -9.98 -17.61 -2.37
C ALA A 116 -11.35 -17.26 -1.77
N ASP A 117 -11.40 -16.25 -0.91
CA ASP A 117 -12.61 -15.70 -0.30
C ASP A 117 -13.07 -14.46 -1.10
N PRO A 118 -14.08 -14.57 -1.98
CA PRO A 118 -14.51 -13.47 -2.83
C PRO A 118 -15.18 -12.34 -2.04
N SER A 119 -15.45 -12.50 -0.74
CA SER A 119 -15.98 -11.43 0.10
C SER A 119 -14.92 -10.44 0.58
N VAL A 120 -13.63 -10.80 0.44
CA VAL A 120 -12.51 -9.98 0.90
C VAL A 120 -12.29 -8.80 -0.04
N ASN A 121 -12.24 -7.60 0.53
CA ASN A 121 -11.76 -6.41 -0.16
C ASN A 121 -11.24 -5.37 0.84
N PHE A 122 -9.93 -5.10 0.85
CA PHE A 122 -9.28 -4.06 1.65
C PHE A 122 -7.87 -3.77 1.09
N PRO A 123 -7.24 -2.62 1.37
CA PRO A 123 -5.89 -2.35 0.90
C PRO A 123 -4.83 -3.02 1.79
N ILE A 124 -3.81 -3.60 1.15
CA ILE A 124 -2.58 -4.09 1.81
C ILE A 124 -1.39 -3.32 1.23
N ILE A 125 -0.62 -2.68 2.10
CA ILE A 125 0.55 -1.89 1.74
C ILE A 125 1.79 -2.52 2.36
N TYR A 126 2.71 -2.95 1.51
CA TYR A 126 3.97 -3.52 1.93
C TYR A 126 5.09 -2.49 1.95
N PHE A 127 5.89 -2.52 3.02
CA PHE A 127 7.21 -1.90 3.06
C PHE A 127 8.28 -2.98 3.17
N HIS A 128 9.50 -2.69 2.68
CA HIS A 128 10.60 -3.65 2.80
C HIS A 128 11.16 -3.74 4.21
N GLY A 129 11.32 -4.96 4.74
CA GLY A 129 12.13 -5.22 5.93
C GLY A 129 11.46 -4.85 7.25
N LEU A 130 12.21 -4.24 8.17
CA LEU A 130 11.79 -3.95 9.54
C LEU A 130 11.23 -2.54 9.67
N SER A 131 10.12 -2.36 10.40
CA SER A 131 9.48 -1.06 10.59
C SER A 131 10.42 -0.04 11.27
N SER A 132 11.30 -0.51 12.15
CA SER A 132 12.32 0.30 12.82
C SER A 132 13.40 0.83 11.86
N SER A 133 13.72 0.04 10.82
CA SER A 133 14.71 0.37 9.78
C SER A 133 14.13 1.16 8.61
N ASN A 134 12.85 0.97 8.27
CA ASN A 134 12.19 1.57 7.11
C ASN A 134 11.04 2.49 7.52
N LYS A 135 11.35 3.56 8.26
CA LYS A 135 10.34 4.51 8.72
C LYS A 135 9.67 5.27 7.58
N ALA A 136 10.38 5.45 6.46
CA ALA A 136 9.85 6.10 5.26
C ALA A 136 8.67 5.31 4.67
N GLY A 137 8.89 4.02 4.37
CA GLY A 137 7.87 3.14 3.80
C GLY A 137 6.67 2.99 4.73
N VAL A 138 6.90 2.83 6.04
CA VAL A 138 5.82 2.75 7.04
C VAL A 138 5.00 4.05 7.10
N SER A 139 5.67 5.20 7.13
CA SER A 139 4.98 6.51 7.18
C SER A 139 4.16 6.75 5.92
N PHE A 140 4.72 6.45 4.74
CA PHE A 140 3.99 6.55 3.48
C PHE A 140 2.81 5.57 3.45
N GLY A 141 3.02 4.30 3.79
CA GLY A 141 1.98 3.28 3.76
C GLY A 141 0.79 3.61 4.64
N LYS A 142 1.03 4.17 5.84
CA LYS A 142 -0.05 4.69 6.71
C LYS A 142 -0.83 5.84 6.10
N GLN A 143 -0.19 6.71 5.34
CA GLN A 143 -0.85 7.82 4.64
C GLN A 143 -1.67 7.30 3.46
N LEU A 144 -1.09 6.40 2.67
CA LEU A 144 -1.76 5.79 1.53
C LEU A 144 -2.97 4.96 1.97
N ALA A 145 -2.84 4.14 3.01
CA ALA A 145 -3.95 3.35 3.57
C ALA A 145 -5.17 4.23 3.91
N LYS A 146 -4.93 5.40 4.53
CA LYS A 146 -5.99 6.36 4.85
C LYS A 146 -6.63 6.96 3.60
N ASN A 147 -5.83 7.25 2.57
CA ASN A 147 -6.36 7.79 1.33
C ASN A 147 -7.16 6.72 0.56
N LEU A 148 -6.63 5.51 0.38
CA LEU A 148 -7.35 4.41 -0.26
C LEU A 148 -8.68 4.16 0.45
N ALA A 149 -8.68 4.03 1.78
CA ALA A 149 -9.90 3.89 2.57
C ALA A 149 -10.92 5.02 2.32
N LYS A 150 -10.45 6.27 2.15
CA LYS A 150 -11.31 7.43 1.91
C LYS A 150 -11.88 7.48 0.48
N TYR A 151 -11.06 7.17 -0.52
CA TYR A 151 -11.39 7.41 -1.94
C TYR A 151 -11.95 6.17 -2.65
N MET A 152 -11.64 4.97 -2.15
CA MET A 152 -12.08 3.70 -2.78
C MET A 152 -13.18 2.98 -2.00
N TYR A 153 -13.37 3.28 -0.72
CA TYR A 153 -14.29 2.52 0.13
C TYR A 153 -15.40 3.42 0.70
N LYS A 154 -16.65 2.96 0.61
CA LYS A 154 -17.84 3.71 1.09
C LYS A 154 -18.03 3.64 2.60
N SER A 155 -17.52 2.58 3.22
CA SER A 155 -17.62 2.32 4.66
C SER A 155 -16.22 2.24 5.27
N LYS A 156 -16.15 2.29 6.61
CA LYS A 156 -14.91 2.03 7.34
C LYS A 156 -14.38 0.66 6.95
N THR A 157 -13.30 0.67 6.19
CA THR A 157 -12.63 -0.53 5.68
C THR A 157 -11.30 -0.67 6.43
N PRO A 158 -10.98 -1.87 6.94
CA PRO A 158 -9.67 -2.09 7.55
C PRO A 158 -8.56 -1.91 6.50
N ALA A 159 -7.34 -1.71 6.94
CA ALA A 159 -6.18 -1.68 6.05
C ALA A 159 -5.00 -2.37 6.72
N SER A 160 -4.11 -2.93 5.91
CA SER A 160 -2.85 -3.50 6.37
C SER A 160 -1.69 -2.64 5.91
N VAL A 161 -0.84 -2.21 6.84
CA VAL A 161 0.50 -1.68 6.53
C VAL A 161 1.50 -2.60 7.18
N VAL A 162 2.14 -3.44 6.37
CA VAL A 162 2.88 -4.61 6.84
C VAL A 162 4.22 -4.75 6.13
N SER A 163 5.14 -5.48 6.75
CA SER A 163 6.41 -5.85 6.12
C SER A 163 6.16 -6.84 4.99
N ASP A 164 6.89 -6.73 3.88
CA ASP A 164 6.88 -7.76 2.82
C ASP A 164 7.41 -9.12 3.28
N PHE A 165 8.07 -9.21 4.45
CA PHE A 165 8.45 -10.46 5.09
C PHE A 165 7.28 -11.24 5.69
N THR A 166 6.06 -10.67 5.76
CA THR A 166 4.88 -11.43 6.16
C THR A 166 4.49 -12.47 5.10
N ILE A 167 4.74 -12.19 3.83
CA ILE A 167 4.44 -13.10 2.71
C ILE A 167 5.70 -13.71 2.09
N PHE A 168 6.81 -12.97 2.04
CA PHE A 168 8.08 -13.41 1.47
C PHE A 168 9.14 -13.53 2.57
N SER A 169 8.89 -14.42 3.53
CA SER A 169 9.65 -14.52 4.79
C SER A 169 11.16 -14.76 4.66
N GLY A 170 11.63 -15.22 3.50
CA GLY A 170 13.07 -15.39 3.22
C GLY A 170 13.80 -14.11 2.82
N ALA A 171 13.19 -13.25 2.01
CA ALA A 171 13.91 -12.16 1.34
C ALA A 171 13.11 -10.86 1.11
N GLY A 172 11.82 -10.84 1.42
CA GLY A 172 10.92 -9.77 0.99
C GLY A 172 10.62 -9.79 -0.51
N SER A 173 9.80 -8.83 -0.96
CA SER A 173 9.48 -8.63 -2.37
C SER A 173 10.71 -8.19 -3.15
N SER A 174 10.88 -8.70 -4.38
CA SER A 174 12.06 -8.41 -5.19
C SER A 174 12.18 -6.92 -5.54
N VAL A 175 11.08 -6.27 -5.90
CA VAL A 175 11.11 -4.84 -6.27
C VAL A 175 11.45 -3.99 -5.06
N LEU A 176 10.85 -4.26 -3.90
CA LEU A 176 11.10 -3.53 -2.66
C LEU A 176 12.49 -3.77 -2.07
N ARG A 177 12.99 -5.00 -2.18
CA ARG A 177 14.37 -5.34 -1.82
C ARG A 177 15.36 -4.60 -2.70
N GLY A 178 15.12 -4.58 -4.01
CA GLY A 178 15.98 -3.92 -5.00
C GLY A 178 16.01 -2.41 -4.84
N THR A 179 14.89 -1.78 -4.45
CA THR A 179 14.83 -0.32 -4.23
C THR A 179 15.13 0.12 -2.80
N TYR A 180 15.68 -0.74 -1.94
CA TYR A 180 15.91 -0.39 -0.54
C TYR A 180 16.89 0.78 -0.41
N GLY A 181 16.47 1.81 0.34
CA GLY A 181 17.17 3.10 0.43
C GLY A 181 16.44 4.23 -0.32
N ILE A 182 15.57 3.88 -1.27
CA ILE A 182 14.60 4.79 -1.88
C ILE A 182 13.27 4.64 -1.14
N PRO A 183 12.61 5.72 -0.70
CA PRO A 183 11.26 5.64 -0.16
C PRO A 183 10.30 4.97 -1.15
N GLY A 184 9.63 3.91 -0.71
CA GLY A 184 8.67 3.23 -1.56
C GLY A 184 7.91 2.11 -0.89
N VAL A 185 6.86 1.66 -1.57
CA VAL A 185 5.95 0.60 -1.14
C VAL A 185 5.46 -0.21 -2.34
N LEU A 186 5.02 -1.44 -2.07
CA LEU A 186 4.20 -2.25 -2.97
C LEU A 186 2.80 -2.24 -2.41
N VAL A 187 1.80 -2.02 -3.26
CA VAL A 187 0.43 -1.78 -2.83
C VAL A 187 -0.48 -2.73 -3.55
N GLU A 188 -1.20 -3.52 -2.78
CA GLU A 188 -2.39 -4.25 -3.17
C GLU A 188 -3.59 -3.37 -2.84
N ALA A 189 -4.06 -2.60 -3.82
CA ALA A 189 -5.01 -1.51 -3.55
C ALA A 189 -6.41 -2.01 -3.19
N SER A 190 -6.84 -3.09 -3.84
CA SER A 190 -8.10 -3.80 -3.60
C SER A 190 -7.98 -5.25 -4.10
N PHE A 191 -9.08 -6.00 -4.18
CA PHE A 191 -9.07 -7.41 -4.59
C PHE A 191 -9.91 -7.62 -5.86
N PHE A 192 -9.28 -8.02 -6.98
CA PHE A 192 -10.01 -8.29 -8.24
C PHE A 192 -10.85 -9.58 -8.17
N THR A 193 -10.61 -10.45 -7.18
CA THR A 193 -11.44 -11.64 -6.93
C THR A 193 -12.78 -11.30 -6.27
N ASN A 194 -12.94 -10.08 -5.74
CA ASN A 194 -14.23 -9.60 -5.24
C ASN A 194 -15.10 -9.12 -6.40
N PRO A 195 -16.27 -9.72 -6.68
CA PRO A 195 -17.06 -9.40 -7.88
C PRO A 195 -17.55 -7.95 -7.94
N GLN A 196 -17.90 -7.36 -6.80
CA GLN A 196 -18.35 -5.96 -6.75
C GLN A 196 -17.20 -5.00 -7.02
N GLU A 197 -16.00 -5.31 -6.52
CA GLU A 197 -14.81 -4.51 -6.76
C GLU A 197 -14.30 -4.68 -8.19
N GLU A 198 -14.28 -5.90 -8.75
CA GLU A 198 -13.90 -6.14 -10.16
C GLU A 198 -14.76 -5.28 -11.10
N ALA A 199 -16.08 -5.20 -10.85
CA ALA A 199 -16.97 -4.34 -11.63
C ALA A 199 -16.56 -2.86 -11.57
N ARG A 200 -16.19 -2.37 -10.37
CA ARG A 200 -15.73 -0.98 -10.17
C ARG A 200 -14.35 -0.73 -10.79
N LEU A 201 -13.45 -1.71 -10.77
CA LEU A 201 -12.11 -1.59 -11.38
C LEU A 201 -12.17 -1.40 -12.89
N LYS A 202 -13.30 -1.67 -13.55
CA LYS A 202 -13.57 -1.35 -14.96
C LYS A 202 -14.02 0.10 -15.18
N GLU A 203 -14.44 0.80 -14.14
CA GLU A 203 -14.98 2.16 -14.21
C GLU A 203 -13.85 3.20 -14.18
N LYS A 204 -13.81 4.11 -15.16
CA LYS A 204 -12.78 5.15 -15.25
C LYS A 204 -12.73 6.04 -14.00
N GLU A 205 -13.87 6.38 -13.43
CA GLU A 205 -13.96 7.23 -12.24
C GLU A 205 -13.33 6.55 -11.01
N HIS A 206 -13.58 5.24 -10.82
CA HIS A 206 -12.99 4.48 -9.73
C HIS A 206 -11.46 4.40 -9.85
N ASN A 207 -10.94 4.09 -11.05
CA ASN A 207 -9.50 4.08 -11.32
C ASN A 207 -8.86 5.48 -11.09
N TYR A 208 -9.58 6.57 -11.43
CA TYR A 208 -9.10 7.93 -11.18
C TYR A 208 -9.08 8.25 -9.68
N ASN A 209 -10.10 7.85 -8.92
CA ASN A 209 -10.16 8.05 -7.47
C ASN A 209 -9.01 7.31 -6.75
N GLU A 210 -8.67 6.12 -7.21
CA GLU A 210 -7.50 5.39 -6.73
C GLU A 210 -6.20 6.15 -7.05
N ALA A 211 -5.98 6.52 -8.32
CA ALA A 211 -4.80 7.30 -8.71
C ALA A 211 -4.70 8.63 -7.93
N LEU A 212 -5.82 9.29 -7.65
CA LEU A 212 -5.87 10.49 -6.82
C LEU A 212 -5.46 10.19 -5.36
N ALA A 213 -5.89 9.05 -4.80
CA ALA A 213 -5.48 8.62 -3.46
C ALA A 213 -3.95 8.47 -3.35
N PHE A 214 -3.32 7.86 -4.36
CA PHE A 214 -1.87 7.76 -4.50
C PHE A 214 -1.21 9.15 -4.59
N ALA A 215 -1.65 9.98 -5.53
CA ALA A 215 -1.07 11.30 -5.75
C ALA A 215 -1.11 12.18 -4.48
N LEU A 216 -2.24 12.19 -3.78
CA LEU A 216 -2.40 12.92 -2.52
C LEU A 216 -1.50 12.39 -1.41
N ALA A 217 -1.26 11.07 -1.35
CA ALA A 217 -0.36 10.47 -0.37
C ALA A 217 1.10 10.87 -0.65
N ILE A 218 1.50 10.85 -1.93
CA ILE A 218 2.84 11.23 -2.38
C ILE A 218 3.09 12.72 -2.13
N GLU A 219 2.15 13.60 -2.50
CA GLU A 219 2.26 15.03 -2.21
C GLU A 219 2.38 15.31 -0.71
N LYS A 220 1.58 14.62 0.11
CA LYS A 220 1.64 14.77 1.57
C LYS A 220 2.97 14.28 2.14
N PHE A 221 3.52 13.20 1.61
CA PHE A 221 4.81 12.66 2.00
C PHE A 221 5.95 13.66 1.74
N PHE A 222 6.00 14.23 0.54
CA PHE A 222 7.03 15.22 0.18
C PHE A 222 6.83 16.61 0.80
N LYS A 223 5.62 16.92 1.29
CA LYS A 223 5.38 18.15 2.06
C LYS A 223 6.02 18.11 3.45
N GLY A 224 6.20 16.92 4.02
CA GLY A 224 6.80 16.73 5.34
C GLY A 224 8.30 16.40 5.29
N THR A 225 8.91 16.26 6.46
CA THR A 225 10.24 15.67 6.59
C THR A 225 10.17 14.19 6.29
N ILE A 226 10.93 13.73 5.30
CA ILE A 226 11.01 12.32 4.92
C ILE A 226 11.68 11.52 6.05
N PRO A 227 11.00 10.54 6.66
CA PRO A 227 11.61 9.71 7.70
C PRO A 227 12.78 8.88 7.14
N PRO A 228 13.76 8.50 7.97
CA PRO A 228 14.95 7.81 7.48
C PRO A 228 14.67 6.35 7.08
N ILE A 229 15.46 5.86 6.13
CA ILE A 229 15.70 4.44 5.90
C ILE A 229 17.12 4.15 6.40
N ARG A 230 17.27 3.16 7.27
CA ARG A 230 18.53 2.78 7.93
C ARG A 230 19.04 1.45 7.38
N PRO A 231 20.34 1.13 7.51
CA PRO A 231 20.83 -0.20 7.20
C PRO A 231 20.08 -1.29 7.99
N LYS A 232 19.85 -2.44 7.34
CA LYS A 232 19.25 -3.62 7.96
C LYS A 232 20.28 -4.35 8.82
N ILE A 233 19.89 -4.79 10.02
CA ILE A 233 20.71 -5.64 10.88
C ILE A 233 20.05 -7.02 10.92
N ALA A 234 20.78 -8.07 10.54
CA ALA A 234 20.21 -9.42 10.39
C ALA A 234 19.64 -9.98 11.70
N SER A 235 20.29 -9.73 12.84
CA SER A 235 19.83 -10.15 14.18
C SER A 235 18.53 -9.48 14.61
N ASP A 236 18.13 -8.40 13.94
CA ASP A 236 16.90 -7.68 14.27
C ASP A 236 15.67 -8.32 13.62
N PHE A 237 15.84 -9.28 12.72
CA PHE A 237 14.70 -10.01 12.16
C PHE A 237 14.16 -11.04 13.17
N PRO A 238 12.84 -11.10 13.38
CA PRO A 238 12.24 -12.21 14.11
C PRO A 238 12.42 -13.52 13.30
N PRO A 239 12.35 -14.69 13.95
CA PRO A 239 12.38 -15.98 13.26
C PRO A 239 11.34 -16.06 12.13
N GLN A 240 11.60 -16.85 11.09
CA GLN A 240 10.63 -17.02 10.02
C GLN A 240 9.31 -17.61 10.56
N PHE A 241 8.20 -17.14 10.00
CA PHE A 241 6.88 -17.69 10.27
C PHE A 241 6.39 -18.41 9.02
N ALA A 242 6.04 -19.68 9.16
CA ALA A 242 5.68 -20.53 8.03
C ALA A 242 4.25 -20.25 7.57
N THR A 243 4.08 -19.46 6.52
CA THR A 243 2.76 -19.14 5.94
C THR A 243 2.37 -20.15 4.87
N LEU A 244 1.07 -20.25 4.58
CA LEU A 244 0.62 -20.96 3.38
C LEU A 244 1.18 -20.28 2.13
N GLN A 245 1.68 -21.07 1.20
CA GLN A 245 2.07 -20.63 -0.14
C GLN A 245 0.84 -20.28 -0.96
N GLU A 246 1.02 -19.54 -2.05
CA GLU A 246 -0.08 -19.04 -2.90
C GLU A 246 -1.06 -20.15 -3.34
N ALA A 247 -0.55 -21.29 -3.80
CA ALA A 247 -1.36 -22.44 -4.17
C ALA A 247 -2.18 -23.02 -2.99
N GLU A 248 -1.64 -22.96 -1.77
CA GLU A 248 -2.29 -23.47 -0.55
C GLU A 248 -3.33 -22.48 0.00
N ARG A 249 -3.19 -21.18 -0.29
CA ARG A 249 -4.16 -20.13 0.11
C ARG A 249 -5.51 -20.27 -0.58
N MET A 250 -5.61 -21.13 -1.60
CA MET A 250 -6.87 -21.49 -2.25
C MET A 250 -7.63 -22.64 -1.55
N SER A 251 -7.01 -23.29 -0.56
CA SER A 251 -7.59 -24.44 0.14
C SER A 251 -8.80 -24.05 1.02
N PRO A 252 -9.71 -25.01 1.32
CA PRO A 252 -10.77 -24.81 2.31
C PRO A 252 -10.24 -24.38 3.68
N LEU A 253 -9.04 -24.83 4.04
CA LEU A 253 -8.35 -24.44 5.28
C LEU A 253 -8.00 -22.95 5.27
N ALA A 254 -7.48 -22.44 4.16
CA ALA A 254 -7.13 -21.02 4.03
C ALA A 254 -8.35 -20.10 4.15
N LYS A 255 -9.50 -20.52 3.59
CA LYS A 255 -10.77 -19.76 3.66
C LYS A 255 -11.30 -19.58 5.08
N ARG A 256 -10.86 -20.39 6.04
CA ARG A 256 -11.27 -20.28 7.45
C ARG A 256 -10.53 -19.21 8.23
N TRP A 257 -9.60 -18.47 7.63
CA TRP A 257 -8.74 -17.50 8.32
C TRP A 257 -9.48 -16.60 9.34
N TYR A 258 -10.65 -16.07 8.98
CA TYR A 258 -11.42 -15.20 9.88
C TYR A 258 -12.25 -15.97 10.92
N GLN A 259 -12.77 -17.14 10.55
CA GLN A 259 -13.50 -18.02 11.47
C GLN A 259 -12.56 -18.54 12.56
N ASP A 260 -11.37 -19.00 12.19
CA ASP A 260 -10.37 -19.52 13.12
C ASP A 260 -9.91 -18.41 14.08
N TYR A 261 -9.71 -17.18 13.58
CA TYR A 261 -9.44 -16.01 14.43
C TYR A 261 -10.57 -15.76 15.45
N THR A 262 -11.82 -15.84 15.01
CA THR A 262 -12.99 -15.56 15.87
C THR A 262 -13.19 -16.65 16.92
N GLU A 263 -13.05 -17.93 16.54
CA GLU A 263 -13.11 -19.07 17.45
C GLU A 263 -11.98 -19.00 18.49
N ALA A 264 -10.74 -18.75 18.06
CA ALA A 264 -9.59 -18.61 18.94
C ALA A 264 -9.79 -17.53 20.01
N LYS A 265 -10.38 -16.38 19.62
CA LYS A 265 -10.73 -15.31 20.56
C LYS A 265 -11.72 -15.74 21.64
N GLY A 266 -12.64 -16.65 21.33
CA GLY A 266 -13.56 -17.24 22.30
C GLY A 266 -12.81 -18.10 23.31
N LEU A 267 -11.96 -19.00 22.81
CA LEU A 267 -11.22 -19.99 23.61
C LEU A 267 -10.18 -19.35 24.55
N MET A 268 -9.56 -18.25 24.14
CA MET A 268 -8.54 -17.53 24.92
C MET A 268 -9.03 -16.98 26.27
N LYS A 269 -10.35 -16.96 26.51
CA LYS A 269 -10.97 -16.59 27.80
C LYS A 269 -10.89 -17.72 28.85
N SER A 270 -10.57 -18.95 28.45
CA SER A 270 -10.44 -20.08 29.34
C SER A 270 -9.23 -19.95 30.28
N LYS A 271 -9.27 -20.68 31.40
CA LYS A 271 -8.10 -20.90 32.28
C LYS A 271 -7.45 -22.27 32.06
N ASP A 272 -8.12 -23.14 31.32
CA ASP A 272 -7.64 -24.48 31.00
C ASP A 272 -6.53 -24.44 29.94
N LYS A 273 -5.41 -25.12 30.20
CA LYS A 273 -4.21 -25.07 29.35
C LYS A 273 -4.44 -25.69 27.97
N GLU A 274 -5.23 -26.77 27.89
CA GLU A 274 -5.53 -27.42 26.61
C GLU A 274 -6.36 -26.49 25.71
N THR A 275 -7.37 -25.83 26.29
CA THR A 275 -8.17 -24.82 25.61
C THR A 275 -7.33 -23.63 25.14
N LEU A 276 -6.37 -23.17 25.94
CA LEU A 276 -5.44 -22.10 25.57
C LEU A 276 -4.49 -22.54 24.45
N GLN A 277 -4.05 -23.79 24.44
CA GLN A 277 -3.26 -24.35 23.35
C GLN A 277 -4.08 -24.39 22.05
N LYS A 278 -5.33 -24.84 22.10
CA LYS A 278 -6.24 -24.82 20.93
C LYS A 278 -6.45 -23.40 20.41
N ALA A 279 -6.59 -22.40 21.29
CA ALA A 279 -6.65 -20.99 20.90
C ALA A 279 -5.38 -20.55 20.16
N TYR A 280 -4.21 -20.94 20.67
CA TYR A 280 -2.91 -20.63 20.06
C TYR A 280 -2.79 -21.24 18.66
N ASP A 281 -3.21 -22.50 18.51
CA ASP A 281 -3.14 -23.22 17.22
C ASP A 281 -4.08 -22.59 16.18
N LEU A 282 -5.28 -22.17 16.58
CA LEU A 282 -6.22 -21.48 15.69
C LEU A 282 -5.74 -20.08 15.29
N PHE A 283 -5.15 -19.30 16.20
CA PHE A 283 -4.51 -18.03 15.82
C PHE A 283 -3.33 -18.25 14.87
N THR A 284 -2.56 -19.32 15.10
CA THR A 284 -1.47 -19.73 14.21
C THR A 284 -2.03 -20.06 12.84
N GLN A 285 -3.06 -20.91 12.74
CA GLN A 285 -3.70 -21.25 11.47
C GLN A 285 -4.22 -20.01 10.74
N SER A 286 -4.93 -19.12 11.44
CA SER A 286 -5.44 -17.86 10.87
C SER A 286 -4.33 -17.00 10.27
N ALA A 287 -3.25 -16.78 11.03
CA ALA A 287 -2.09 -16.01 10.56
C ALA A 287 -1.34 -16.70 9.42
N ARG A 288 -1.31 -18.03 9.36
CA ARG A 288 -0.71 -18.77 8.24
C ARG A 288 -1.54 -18.69 6.97
N SER A 289 -2.87 -18.73 7.12
CA SER A 289 -3.83 -18.69 6.02
C SER A 289 -3.86 -17.34 5.32
N PHE A 290 -3.78 -16.24 6.06
CA PHE A 290 -3.82 -14.89 5.48
C PHE A 290 -2.87 -13.93 6.24
N PRO A 291 -1.55 -14.05 6.03
CA PRO A 291 -0.50 -13.48 6.89
C PRO A 291 -0.34 -11.96 6.84
N ASP A 292 -0.89 -11.32 5.83
CA ASP A 292 -0.90 -9.89 5.55
C ASP A 292 -2.29 -9.27 5.80
N SER A 293 -3.26 -10.06 6.28
CA SER A 293 -4.60 -9.58 6.60
C SER A 293 -4.61 -8.63 7.81
N TYR A 294 -5.66 -7.82 7.90
CA TYR A 294 -5.84 -6.89 9.02
C TYR A 294 -6.04 -7.57 10.38
N VAL A 295 -6.30 -8.89 10.42
CA VAL A 295 -6.36 -9.68 11.66
C VAL A 295 -5.05 -10.38 11.99
N ALA A 296 -4.14 -10.59 11.03
CA ALA A 296 -2.88 -11.31 11.25
C ALA A 296 -2.05 -10.68 12.39
N ALA A 297 -1.96 -9.35 12.45
CA ALA A 297 -1.31 -8.65 13.55
C ALA A 297 -1.92 -8.98 14.92
N LYS A 298 -3.26 -9.11 14.98
CA LYS A 298 -3.98 -9.49 16.20
C LYS A 298 -3.75 -10.96 16.55
N CYS A 299 -3.73 -11.84 15.55
CA CYS A 299 -3.37 -13.24 15.74
C CYS A 299 -1.98 -13.35 16.37
N HIS A 300 -0.99 -12.64 15.83
CA HIS A 300 0.37 -12.63 16.39
C HIS A 300 0.41 -12.05 17.81
N LYS A 301 -0.30 -10.94 18.07
CA LYS A 301 -0.42 -10.39 19.42
C LYS A 301 -1.00 -11.40 20.42
N TYR A 302 -2.10 -12.06 20.06
CA TYR A 302 -2.74 -13.04 20.92
C TYR A 302 -1.92 -14.32 21.09
N ARG A 303 -1.16 -14.73 20.06
CA ARG A 303 -0.17 -15.80 20.18
C ARG A 303 0.88 -15.47 21.24
N ALA A 304 1.41 -14.25 21.26
CA ALA A 304 2.35 -13.82 22.30
C ALA A 304 1.73 -13.88 23.71
N GLU A 305 0.52 -13.34 23.87
CA GLU A 305 -0.22 -13.39 25.15
C GLU A 305 -0.45 -14.84 25.63
N LEU A 306 -0.78 -15.75 24.71
CA LEU A 306 -0.97 -17.17 25.00
C LEU A 306 0.34 -17.88 25.33
N LEU A 307 1.44 -17.58 24.64
CA LEU A 307 2.75 -18.15 24.93
C LEU A 307 3.21 -17.83 26.35
N HIS A 308 2.98 -16.61 26.84
CA HIS A 308 3.21 -16.26 28.25
C HIS A 308 2.38 -17.15 29.19
N LYS A 309 1.09 -17.32 28.93
CA LYS A 309 0.19 -18.17 29.74
C LYS A 309 0.57 -19.66 29.69
N LEU A 310 1.16 -20.10 28.59
CA LEU A 310 1.61 -21.47 28.37
C LEU A 310 3.02 -21.73 28.90
N GLY A 311 3.69 -20.73 29.50
CA GLY A 311 5.03 -20.88 30.07
C GLY A 311 6.17 -20.85 29.04
N LYS A 312 5.97 -20.15 27.92
CA LYS A 312 6.91 -20.02 26.80
C LYS A 312 7.33 -18.57 26.55
N PRO A 313 7.95 -17.89 27.53
CA PRO A 313 8.22 -16.45 27.45
C PRO A 313 9.19 -16.07 26.31
N ASP A 314 10.19 -16.90 26.02
CA ASP A 314 11.16 -16.62 24.94
C ASP A 314 10.50 -16.63 23.56
N GLU A 315 9.59 -17.59 23.31
CA GLU A 315 8.78 -17.63 22.10
C GLU A 315 7.85 -16.40 22.02
N ALA A 316 7.29 -15.98 23.16
CA ALA A 316 6.41 -14.81 23.24
C ALA A 316 7.14 -13.52 22.84
N VAL A 317 8.38 -13.32 23.31
CA VAL A 317 9.21 -12.16 22.94
C VAL A 317 9.49 -12.12 21.43
N GLN A 318 9.74 -13.26 20.80
CA GLN A 318 9.93 -13.30 19.34
C GLN A 318 8.66 -12.91 18.58
N GLU A 319 7.52 -13.28 19.13
CA GLU A 319 6.22 -12.97 18.55
C GLU A 319 5.85 -11.48 18.74
N GLU A 320 6.14 -10.91 19.91
CA GLU A 320 6.02 -9.46 20.16
C GLU A 320 6.91 -8.65 19.22
N LYS A 321 8.16 -9.10 19.03
CA LYS A 321 9.09 -8.50 18.06
C LYS A 321 8.50 -8.52 16.65
N ARG A 322 7.93 -9.66 16.23
CA ARG A 322 7.23 -9.77 14.94
C ARG A 322 6.08 -8.78 14.81
N VAL A 323 5.23 -8.64 15.84
CA VAL A 323 4.14 -7.65 15.83
C VAL A 323 4.68 -6.24 15.63
N SER A 324 5.70 -5.85 16.40
CA SER A 324 6.26 -4.49 16.35
C SER A 324 6.96 -4.17 15.03
N GLU A 325 7.65 -5.14 14.44
CA GLU A 325 8.48 -4.92 13.25
C GLU A 325 7.72 -5.15 11.95
N PHE A 326 6.81 -6.12 11.90
CA PHE A 326 6.12 -6.49 10.67
C PHE A 326 4.71 -5.92 10.55
N PHE A 327 4.09 -5.44 11.63
CA PHE A 327 2.71 -4.95 11.62
C PHE A 327 2.54 -3.53 12.22
N PRO A 328 3.33 -2.53 11.81
CA PRO A 328 3.35 -1.20 12.43
C PRO A 328 2.08 -0.36 12.19
N GLY A 329 1.16 -0.78 11.31
CA GLY A 329 -0.05 -0.04 10.98
C GLY A 329 -1.34 -0.86 10.89
N SER A 330 -1.35 -2.09 11.39
CA SER A 330 -2.52 -2.98 11.35
C SER A 330 -3.45 -2.69 12.54
N GLY A 331 -4.59 -2.02 12.30
CA GLY A 331 -5.60 -1.68 13.31
C GLY A 331 -6.87 -1.12 12.66
N PRO A 332 -8.02 -1.08 13.36
CA PRO A 332 -9.23 -0.49 12.76
C PRO A 332 -8.97 0.98 12.41
N GLY A 333 -9.27 1.33 11.15
CA GLY A 333 -9.22 2.71 10.64
C GLY A 333 -10.29 3.62 11.24
#